data_AF-A0A916TJ01-F1
#
_entry.id   AF-A0A916TJ01-F1
#
_cell.length_a   1.000
_cell.length_b   1.000
_cell.length_c   1.000
_cell.angle_alpha   90.00
_cell.angle_beta   90.00
_cell.angle_gamma   90.00
#
_symmetry.space_group_name_H-M   'P 1'
#
loop_
_entity.id
_entity.type
_entity.pdbx_description
1 polymer ?
#
loop_
_entity_poly.entity_id
_entity_poly.type
_entity_poly.pdbx_seq_one_letter_code
_entity_poly.pdbx_strand_id
1 'polypeptide(L)'
;MSSKRAGRALADVMGELDEEPIAAVPVAAAAGDRPADRDSAAPAIVPVNVLVTPRDRKRLRQLSLDSGLSLQKLGHEAWNRLLEARGLEPLEAVAANVPSGRARR
;
A
#
# COMPACT_ATOMS: atom_id res chain seq x y z
N MET A 1 -35.74 24.89 9.01
CA MET A 1 -36.08 23.45 9.08
C MET A 1 -34.85 22.69 9.53
N SER A 2 -35.04 21.73 10.41
CA SER A 2 -34.05 21.18 11.35
C SER A 2 -32.93 20.37 10.68
N SER A 3 -31.70 20.63 11.12
CA SER A 3 -30.51 19.80 10.91
C SER A 3 -30.61 18.53 11.75
N LYS A 4 -30.47 17.34 11.14
CA LYS A 4 -30.20 16.05 11.81
C LYS A 4 -29.66 15.05 10.78
N ARG A 5 -28.34 14.99 10.59
CA ARG A 5 -27.65 13.78 10.11
C ARG A 5 -26.78 13.29 11.24
N ALA A 6 -27.39 12.44 12.08
CA ALA A 6 -26.70 11.70 13.11
C ALA A 6 -25.69 10.75 12.46
N GLY A 7 -24.42 10.88 12.84
CA GLY A 7 -23.38 9.93 12.47
C GLY A 7 -23.68 8.58 13.11
N ARG A 8 -23.58 7.53 12.31
CA ARG A 8 -23.63 6.15 12.79
C ARG A 8 -22.33 5.89 13.53
N ALA A 9 -22.42 5.57 14.82
CA ALA A 9 -21.26 5.36 15.68
C ALA A 9 -20.55 4.05 15.31
N LEU A 10 -19.22 4.07 15.34
CA LEU A 10 -18.32 2.97 14.98
C LEU A 10 -18.42 1.76 15.93
N ALA A 11 -19.17 1.90 17.03
CA ALA A 11 -19.42 0.85 18.03
C ALA A 11 -20.44 -0.22 17.59
N ASP A 12 -21.33 0.09 16.62
CA ASP A 12 -22.34 -0.87 16.13
C ASP A 12 -21.79 -1.88 15.11
N VAL A 13 -20.52 -1.76 14.69
CA VAL A 13 -19.89 -2.67 13.70
C VAL A 13 -18.98 -3.71 14.36
N MET A 14 -18.64 -3.55 15.64
CA MET A 14 -17.72 -4.45 16.37
C MET A 14 -18.45 -5.47 17.26
N GLY A 15 -19.68 -5.87 16.92
CA GLY A 15 -20.49 -6.78 17.73
C GLY A 15 -20.95 -8.07 17.04
N GLU A 16 -20.54 -8.35 15.79
CA GLU A 16 -21.14 -9.43 15.00
C GLU A 16 -20.08 -10.27 14.28
N LEU A 17 -19.12 -10.83 15.03
CA LEU A 17 -18.28 -11.94 14.56
C LEU A 17 -17.85 -12.76 15.78
N ASP A 18 -18.79 -13.51 16.36
CA ASP A 18 -18.45 -14.68 17.15
C ASP A 18 -19.45 -15.82 16.88
N GLU A 19 -18.85 -16.99 16.59
CA GLU A 19 -19.37 -18.35 16.83
C GLU A 19 -20.28 -19.03 15.79
N GLU A 20 -19.70 -19.93 14.97
CA GLU A 20 -20.19 -21.31 14.77
C GLU A 20 -19.04 -22.27 14.34
N PRO A 21 -18.88 -23.46 14.95
CA PRO A 21 -17.84 -24.43 14.61
C PRO A 21 -18.34 -25.42 13.54
N ILE A 22 -17.71 -25.45 12.37
CA ILE A 22 -18.07 -26.43 11.32
C ILE A 22 -17.15 -27.66 11.43
N ALA A 23 -17.79 -28.78 11.76
CA ALA A 23 -17.19 -30.10 11.94
C ALA A 23 -16.54 -30.66 10.66
N ALA A 24 -15.50 -31.46 10.88
CA ALA A 24 -14.68 -32.13 9.87
C ALA A 24 -15.42 -33.23 9.08
N VAL A 25 -15.16 -33.31 7.77
CA VAL A 25 -15.43 -34.48 6.92
C VAL A 25 -14.20 -34.72 6.02
N PRO A 26 -13.50 -35.88 6.10
CA PRO A 26 -12.32 -36.15 5.27
C PRO A 26 -12.65 -37.14 4.15
N VAL A 27 -12.45 -36.79 2.86
CA VAL A 27 -12.34 -37.81 1.79
C VAL A 27 -11.39 -37.37 0.66
N ALA A 28 -10.39 -38.23 0.48
CA ALA A 28 -9.66 -38.66 -0.71
C ALA A 28 -8.75 -37.71 -1.52
N ALA A 29 -7.48 -38.14 -1.53
CA ALA A 29 -6.43 -37.87 -2.49
C ALA A 29 -6.87 -38.00 -3.95
N ALA A 30 -6.56 -36.97 -4.74
CA ALA A 30 -6.32 -37.09 -6.17
C ALA A 30 -4.97 -36.44 -6.46
N ALA A 31 -3.96 -37.28 -6.71
CA ALA A 31 -2.68 -36.89 -7.26
C ALA A 31 -2.91 -36.40 -8.70
N GLY A 32 -3.11 -35.10 -8.85
CA GLY A 32 -2.99 -34.38 -10.11
C GLY A 32 -1.74 -33.52 -10.02
N ASP A 33 -0.75 -33.84 -10.83
CA ASP A 33 0.45 -33.06 -11.07
C ASP A 33 0.03 -31.66 -11.54
N ARG A 34 -0.15 -30.74 -10.58
CA ARG A 34 -0.43 -29.34 -10.87
C ARG A 34 0.91 -28.70 -11.17
N PRO A 35 1.05 -27.96 -12.30
CA PRO A 35 2.23 -27.15 -12.49
C PRO A 35 2.34 -26.25 -11.26
N ALA A 36 3.51 -26.24 -10.62
CA ALA A 36 3.75 -25.44 -9.43
C ALA A 36 3.19 -24.04 -9.67
N ASP A 37 2.04 -23.76 -9.06
CA ASP A 37 1.50 -22.44 -8.94
C ASP A 37 2.58 -21.73 -8.13
N ARG A 38 3.46 -21.02 -8.83
CA ARG A 38 4.38 -20.10 -8.18
C ARG A 38 3.44 -19.08 -7.58
N ASP A 39 3.08 -19.32 -6.32
CA ASP A 39 2.46 -18.34 -5.45
C ASP A 39 3.19 -17.04 -5.75
N SER A 40 2.51 -16.20 -6.52
CA SER A 40 2.99 -14.88 -6.91
C SER A 40 2.73 -14.04 -5.67
N ALA A 41 3.47 -14.36 -4.60
CA ALA A 41 3.39 -13.66 -3.35
C ALA A 41 3.76 -12.22 -3.68
N ALA A 42 2.78 -11.33 -3.54
CA ALA A 42 3.01 -9.92 -3.73
C ALA A 42 4.26 -9.52 -2.92
N PRO A 43 5.18 -8.75 -3.50
CA PRO A 43 6.44 -8.45 -2.84
C PRO A 43 6.18 -7.86 -1.46
N ALA A 44 6.94 -8.31 -0.47
CA ALA A 44 6.83 -7.79 0.89
C ALA A 44 7.34 -6.35 0.91
N ILE A 45 6.42 -5.37 0.84
CA ILE A 45 6.75 -3.94 0.81
C ILE A 45 6.97 -3.43 2.24
N VAL A 46 8.15 -2.87 2.52
CA VAL A 46 8.50 -2.27 3.82
C VAL A 46 8.61 -0.75 3.69
N PRO A 47 8.01 0.05 4.59
CA PRO A 47 8.10 1.51 4.53
C PRO A 47 9.47 2.00 5.01
N VAL A 48 10.00 3.03 4.32
CA VAL A 48 11.19 3.78 4.73
C VAL A 48 10.78 5.18 5.16
N ASN A 49 11.09 5.53 6.41
CA ASN A 49 10.79 6.85 6.98
C ASN A 49 12.00 7.79 6.83
N VAL A 50 11.76 9.01 6.32
CA VAL A 50 12.79 10.04 6.16
C VAL A 50 12.41 11.26 6.99
N LEU A 51 13.31 11.69 7.88
CA LEU A 51 13.15 12.90 8.67
C LEU A 51 13.55 14.12 7.86
N VAL A 52 12.68 15.12 7.81
CA VAL A 52 12.91 16.38 7.08
C VAL A 52 12.40 17.56 7.88
N THR A 53 12.93 18.75 7.60
CA THR A 53 12.39 19.98 8.20
C THR A 53 10.97 20.27 7.69
N PRO A 54 10.14 21.05 8.43
CA PRO A 54 8.84 21.48 7.92
C PRO A 54 8.92 22.28 6.62
N ARG A 55 10.01 23.04 6.42
CA ARG A 55 10.27 23.79 5.19
C ARG A 55 10.50 22.85 4.02
N ASP A 56 11.35 21.84 4.20
CA ASP A 56 11.66 20.89 3.13
C ASP A 56 10.48 19.97 2.82
N ARG A 57 9.68 19.61 3.82
CA ARG A 57 8.42 18.90 3.59
C ARG A 57 7.49 19.65 2.63
N LYS A 58 7.38 20.99 2.77
CA LYS A 58 6.61 21.83 1.85
C LYS A 58 7.23 21.83 0.45
N ARG A 59 8.56 21.95 0.34
CA ARG A 59 9.28 21.92 -0.94
C ARG A 59 9.11 20.59 -1.68
N LEU A 60 9.26 19.47 -0.99
CA LEU A 60 9.04 18.13 -1.54
C LEU A 60 7.60 17.96 -2.01
N ARG A 61 6.63 18.43 -1.21
CA ARG A 61 5.22 18.40 -1.61
C ARG A 61 4.98 19.22 -2.88
N GLN A 62 5.56 20.41 -2.99
CA GLN A 62 5.44 21.23 -4.20
C GLN A 62 6.05 20.51 -5.41
N LEU A 63 7.25 19.94 -5.26
CA LEU A 63 7.90 19.15 -6.32
C LEU A 63 7.03 17.98 -6.81
N SER A 64 6.33 17.30 -5.90
CA SER A 64 5.38 16.24 -6.25
C SER A 64 4.19 16.76 -7.06
N LEU A 65 3.70 17.98 -6.77
CA LEU A 65 2.62 18.59 -7.54
C LEU A 65 3.10 19.04 -8.92
N ASP A 66 4.27 19.67 -8.99
CA ASP A 66 4.84 20.21 -10.23
C ASP A 66 5.22 19.09 -11.22
N SER A 67 5.69 17.95 -10.71
CA SER A 67 6.07 16.79 -11.52
C SER A 67 4.91 15.84 -11.82
N GLY A 68 3.78 15.97 -11.13
CA GLY A 68 2.68 14.98 -11.18
C GLY A 68 3.03 13.62 -10.56
N LEU A 69 4.22 13.45 -9.98
CA LEU A 69 4.68 12.20 -9.40
C LEU A 69 4.41 12.15 -7.89
N SER A 70 4.20 10.95 -7.35
CA SER A 70 4.13 10.76 -5.90
C SER A 70 5.50 10.97 -5.25
N LEU A 71 5.51 11.38 -3.97
CA LEU A 71 6.76 11.49 -3.20
C LEU A 71 7.52 10.15 -3.12
N GLN A 72 6.80 9.02 -3.12
CA GLN A 72 7.41 7.69 -3.17
C GLN A 72 8.17 7.50 -4.48
N LYS A 73 7.56 7.83 -5.63
CA LYS A 73 8.20 7.68 -6.95
C LYS A 73 9.42 8.58 -7.07
N LEU A 74 9.31 9.83 -6.64
CA LEU A 74 10.44 10.77 -6.59
C LEU A 74 11.57 10.27 -5.67
N GLY A 75 11.22 9.69 -4.52
CA GLY A 75 12.18 9.06 -3.61
C GLY A 75 12.91 7.87 -4.26
N HIS A 76 12.18 6.97 -4.91
CA HIS A 76 12.76 5.85 -5.67
C HIS A 76 13.73 6.35 -6.76
N GLU A 77 13.37 7.38 -7.52
CA GLU A 77 14.24 7.95 -8.54
C GLU A 77 15.50 8.57 -7.95
N ALA A 78 15.37 9.30 -6.84
CA ALA A 78 16.52 9.89 -6.14
C ALA A 78 17.48 8.83 -5.59
N TRP A 79 16.96 7.76 -4.99
CA TRP A 79 17.79 6.65 -4.52
C TRP A 79 18.43 5.88 -5.67
N ASN A 80 17.69 5.60 -6.75
CA ASN A 80 18.26 4.90 -7.92
C ASN A 80 19.40 5.69 -8.57
N ARG A 81 19.29 7.02 -8.69
CA ARG A 81 20.41 7.86 -9.15
C ARG A 81 21.63 7.77 -8.23
N LEU A 82 21.42 7.69 -6.92
CA LEU A 82 22.51 7.52 -5.95
C LEU A 82 23.15 6.12 -6.02
N LEU A 83 22.35 5.08 -6.23
CA LEU A 83 22.81 3.70 -6.40
C LEU A 83 23.63 3.55 -7.68
N GLU A 84 23.13 4.09 -8.79
CA GLU A 84 23.82 4.11 -10.08
C GLU A 84 25.19 4.82 -9.98
N ALA A 85 25.24 5.98 -9.32
CA ALA A 85 26.50 6.70 -9.08
C ALA A 85 27.53 5.89 -8.25
N ARG A 86 27.09 4.81 -7.59
CA ARG A 86 27.92 3.89 -6.80
C ARG A 86 28.11 2.52 -7.46
N GLY A 87 27.59 2.32 -8.67
CA GLY A 87 27.66 1.04 -9.38
C GLY A 87 26.80 -0.07 -8.74
N LEU A 88 25.75 0.30 -8.01
CA LEU A 88 24.82 -0.64 -7.37
C LEU A 88 23.57 -0.82 -8.23
N GLU A 89 22.92 -1.97 -8.09
CA GLU A 89 21.66 -2.27 -8.76
C GLU A 89 20.53 -1.33 -8.28
N PRO A 90 19.58 -0.97 -9.17
CA PRO A 90 18.45 -0.13 -8.82
C PRO A 90 17.46 -0.85 -7.89
N LEU A 91 16.67 -0.08 -7.15
CA LEU A 91 15.57 -0.61 -6.36
C LEU A 91 14.50 -1.25 -7.25
N GLU A 92 13.91 -2.34 -6.77
CA GLU A 92 12.73 -2.94 -7.39
C GLU A 92 11.58 -1.93 -7.51
N ALA A 93 10.86 -2.02 -8.63
CA ALA A 93 9.75 -1.12 -8.90
C ALA A 93 8.54 -1.47 -8.02
N VAL A 94 8.20 -0.59 -7.09
CA VAL A 94 7.02 -0.71 -6.25
C VAL A 94 5.95 0.29 -6.71
N ALA A 95 4.73 -0.19 -6.97
CA ALA A 95 3.60 0.68 -7.25
C ALA A 95 3.17 1.42 -5.98
N ALA A 96 2.98 2.74 -6.08
CA ALA A 96 2.48 3.51 -4.94
C ALA A 96 1.03 3.11 -4.62
N ASN A 97 0.76 2.84 -3.34
CA ASN A 97 -0.57 2.40 -2.89
C ASN A 97 -1.63 3.52 -2.97
N VAL A 98 -1.24 4.76 -3.26
CA VAL A 98 -2.13 5.93 -3.30
C VAL A 98 -1.77 6.84 -4.48
N PRO A 99 -2.74 7.19 -5.35
CA PRO A 99 -2.53 8.16 -6.42
C PRO A 99 -2.14 9.54 -5.87
N SER A 100 -1.14 10.18 -6.49
CA SER A 100 -0.78 11.58 -6.25
C SER A 100 -1.80 12.52 -6.92
N GLY A 101 -3.06 12.46 -6.49
CA GLY A 101 -4.12 13.26 -7.08
C GLY A 101 -5.32 13.34 -6.18
N ARG A 102 -5.56 14.54 -5.62
CA ARG A 102 -6.85 14.88 -5.05
C ARG A 102 -7.85 14.86 -6.21
N ALA A 103 -8.58 13.76 -6.39
CA ALA A 103 -9.78 13.75 -7.21
C ALA A 103 -10.79 14.70 -6.56
N ARG A 104 -10.74 15.98 -6.94
CA ARG A 104 -11.76 16.96 -6.59
C ARG A 104 -12.98 16.59 -7.42
N ARG A 105 -13.95 15.92 -6.80
CA ARG A 105 -15.35 16.07 -7.18
C ARG A 105 -15.90 17.32 -6.50
#